data_AF-A0A077XSA3-F1
#
_entry.id   AF-A0A077XSA3-F1
#
_cell.length_a   1.000
_cell.length_b   1.000
_cell.length_c   1.000
_cell.angle_alpha   90.00
_cell.angle_beta   90.00
_cell.angle_gamma   90.00
#
_symmetry.space_group_name_H-M   'P 1'
#
loop_
_entity.id
_entity.type
_entity.pdbx_description
1 polymer ?
#
loop_
_entity_poly.entity_id
_entity_poly.type
_entity_poly.pdbx_seq_one_letter_code
_entity_poly.pdbx_strand_id
1 'polypeptide(L)'
;MLARKYFCWYALFYCFLFLTGCKSKSSVVKKGPAEQVIPVKIDTVIKTVIVHDTVPKLSMGEHKVWTLGKLGSHAGMRQETAIHYDIRKPNYVIIHHTAQNSLDQTIRTFQVEHTKVSSHYVIGRDGVIVQMLNDYVRGWHAGLSKWGTITDMNSISIGIELDNNGREAFPEAQIASLLVVLDTLKTNYGIPTANFIGHADIAPARKNDPSVFFPWKKLADRGFGIWYNPAELVTAPETFNPIDALKIIGYDTSNLKAAIIAFKRKFVINDVSPELTVYDKSILYNLYLKY
;
A
#
# COMPACT_ATOMS: atom_id res chain seq x y z
N MET A 1 -57.88 -21.20 12.76
CA MET A 1 -57.30 -21.17 14.11
C MET A 1 -56.35 -22.35 14.26
N LEU A 2 -55.08 -22.16 13.91
CA LEU A 2 -54.05 -23.20 14.00
C LEU A 2 -53.10 -22.88 15.16
N ALA A 3 -53.06 -23.78 16.13
CA ALA A 3 -52.01 -23.85 17.13
C ALA A 3 -50.86 -24.73 16.59
N ARG A 4 -49.62 -24.24 16.63
CA ARG A 4 -48.43 -25.10 16.61
C ARG A 4 -47.43 -24.59 17.65
N LYS A 5 -47.28 -25.40 18.70
CA LYS A 5 -46.27 -25.29 19.76
C LYS A 5 -44.91 -25.72 19.20
N TYR A 6 -43.87 -24.96 19.55
CA TYR A 6 -42.47 -25.33 19.35
C TYR A 6 -42.10 -26.44 20.33
N PHE A 7 -41.51 -27.53 19.83
CA PHE A 7 -40.85 -28.55 20.64
C PHE A 7 -39.34 -28.50 20.35
N CYS A 8 -38.58 -28.34 21.42
CA CYS A 8 -37.13 -28.34 21.48
C CYS A 8 -36.63 -29.78 21.56
N TRP A 9 -35.67 -30.18 20.71
CA TRP A 9 -34.92 -31.42 20.87
C TRP A 9 -33.42 -31.09 20.87
N TYR A 10 -32.80 -31.30 22.04
CA TYR A 10 -31.36 -31.38 22.23
C TYR A 10 -30.86 -32.72 21.68
N ALA A 11 -29.87 -32.71 20.79
CA ALA A 11 -29.12 -33.90 20.41
C ALA A 11 -27.67 -33.77 20.90
N LEU A 12 -27.32 -34.56 21.91
CA LEU A 12 -25.96 -34.82 22.37
C LEU A 12 -25.27 -35.74 21.37
N PHE A 13 -24.17 -35.28 20.76
CA PHE A 13 -23.26 -36.14 19.99
C PHE A 13 -21.96 -36.34 20.79
N TYR A 14 -21.81 -37.52 21.38
CA TYR A 14 -20.53 -38.05 21.85
C TYR A 14 -19.74 -38.56 20.64
N CYS A 15 -18.55 -38.03 20.39
CA CYS A 15 -17.62 -38.57 19.40
C CYS A 15 -16.41 -39.20 20.12
N PHE A 16 -16.31 -40.52 20.04
CA PHE A 16 -15.18 -41.32 20.52
C PHE A 16 -13.97 -41.10 19.60
N LEU A 17 -12.85 -40.62 20.16
CA LEU A 17 -11.55 -40.67 19.48
C LEU A 17 -10.98 -42.10 19.52
N PHE A 18 -10.81 -42.70 18.34
CA PHE A 18 -9.86 -43.81 18.14
C PHE A 18 -8.60 -43.26 17.46
N LEU A 19 -7.47 -43.32 18.17
CA LEU A 19 -6.15 -43.02 17.62
C LEU A 19 -5.60 -44.27 16.91
N THR A 20 -5.60 -44.27 15.58
CA THR A 20 -4.77 -45.19 14.77
C THR A 20 -3.62 -44.40 14.15
N GLY A 21 -2.41 -44.74 14.57
CA GLY A 21 -1.17 -44.10 14.11
C GLY A 21 -0.86 -44.46 12.67
N CYS A 22 -0.68 -43.42 11.84
CA CYS A 22 -0.17 -43.56 10.48
C CYS A 22 1.25 -42.98 10.44
N LYS A 23 2.26 -43.85 10.26
CA LYS A 23 3.66 -43.47 10.05
C LYS A 23 3.81 -42.87 8.65
N SER A 24 4.07 -41.57 8.54
CA SER A 24 4.50 -40.96 7.28
C SER A 24 6.01 -41.14 7.09
N LYS A 25 6.40 -41.61 5.90
CA LYS A 25 7.80 -41.67 5.46
C LYS A 25 8.29 -40.24 5.21
N SER A 26 9.34 -39.82 5.90
CA SER A 26 10.04 -38.56 5.62
C SER A 26 10.90 -38.69 4.35
N SER A 27 10.50 -38.05 3.25
CA SER A 27 11.40 -37.78 2.14
C SER A 27 12.30 -36.60 2.53
N VAL A 28 13.61 -36.82 2.47
CA VAL A 28 14.62 -35.80 2.74
C VAL A 28 14.63 -34.81 1.57
N VAL A 29 13.97 -33.65 1.76
CA VAL A 29 14.16 -32.50 0.87
C VAL A 29 15.48 -31.84 1.25
N LYS A 30 16.46 -31.89 0.33
CA LYS A 30 17.71 -31.13 0.47
C LYS A 30 17.37 -29.64 0.48
N LYS A 31 17.49 -29.00 1.64
CA LYS A 31 17.48 -27.53 1.77
C LYS A 31 18.63 -26.96 0.93
N GLY A 32 18.31 -26.15 -0.07
CA GLY A 32 19.27 -25.25 -0.70
C GLY A 32 19.83 -24.26 0.32
N PRO A 33 20.98 -23.62 0.04
CA PRO A 33 21.61 -22.72 0.99
C PRO A 33 20.65 -21.57 1.32
N ALA A 34 20.51 -21.29 2.62
CA ALA A 34 19.72 -20.17 3.11
C ALA A 34 20.32 -18.87 2.55
N GLU A 35 19.55 -18.18 1.71
CA GLU A 35 19.88 -16.83 1.26
C GLU A 35 19.90 -15.93 2.50
N GLN A 36 21.07 -15.40 2.82
CA GLN A 36 21.27 -14.55 3.99
C GLN A 36 20.44 -13.28 3.84
N VAL A 37 19.32 -13.21 4.56
CA VAL A 37 18.62 -11.96 4.84
C VAL A 37 19.58 -11.11 5.68
N ILE A 38 20.31 -10.19 5.05
CA ILE A 38 21.17 -9.25 5.77
C ILE A 38 20.26 -8.30 6.55
N PRO A 39 20.26 -8.32 7.90
CA PRO A 39 19.53 -7.32 8.66
C PRO A 39 20.18 -5.95 8.39
N VAL A 40 19.39 -5.02 7.86
CA VAL A 40 19.83 -3.62 7.74
C VAL A 40 20.04 -3.11 9.16
N LYS A 41 21.26 -2.70 9.50
CA LYS A 41 21.52 -1.96 10.74
C LYS A 41 20.79 -0.62 10.68
N ILE A 42 19.61 -0.58 11.30
CA ILE A 42 18.70 0.58 11.40
C ILE A 42 19.47 1.84 11.82
N ASP A 43 20.43 1.69 12.73
CA ASP A 43 21.22 2.79 13.30
C ASP A 43 22.07 3.58 12.29
N THR A 44 22.34 3.02 11.11
CA THR A 44 23.24 3.68 10.13
C THR A 44 22.48 4.57 9.14
N VAL A 45 21.16 4.37 8.99
CA VAL A 45 20.29 5.12 8.05
C VAL A 45 19.61 6.30 8.75
N ILE A 46 19.41 6.24 10.07
CA ILE A 46 18.86 7.34 10.87
C ILE A 46 19.95 8.39 11.14
N LYS A 47 20.46 9.06 10.10
CA LYS A 47 21.42 10.17 10.31
C LYS A 47 20.76 11.50 10.64
N THR A 48 19.49 11.70 10.31
CA THR A 48 18.78 12.93 10.71
C THR A 48 17.26 12.75 10.58
N VAL A 49 16.60 12.36 11.66
CA VAL A 49 15.20 12.75 11.86
C VAL A 49 15.27 14.18 12.36
N ILE A 50 14.65 15.13 11.65
CA ILE A 50 14.50 16.49 12.19
C ILE A 50 13.42 16.41 13.25
N VAL A 51 13.82 16.18 14.50
CA VAL A 51 12.94 16.31 15.65
C VAL A 51 12.97 17.78 16.06
N HIS A 52 11.89 18.50 15.80
CA HIS A 52 11.68 19.78 16.47
C HIS A 52 11.20 19.50 17.89
N ASP A 53 11.97 19.92 18.90
CA ASP A 53 11.74 19.72 20.35
C ASP A 53 10.46 20.39 20.91
N THR A 54 9.58 20.87 20.04
CA THR A 54 8.30 21.46 20.42
C THR A 54 7.20 20.41 20.33
N VAL A 55 6.43 20.23 21.40
CA VAL A 55 5.13 19.54 21.34
C VAL A 55 4.35 20.13 20.16
N PRO A 56 3.96 19.34 19.15
CA PRO A 56 3.24 19.87 18.00
C PRO A 56 1.96 20.56 18.48
N LYS A 57 1.84 21.87 18.24
CA LYS A 57 0.56 22.54 18.40
C LYS A 57 -0.38 21.95 17.36
N LEU A 58 -1.52 21.43 17.79
CA LEU A 58 -2.55 20.94 16.89
C LEU A 58 -2.92 22.06 15.91
N SER A 59 -2.92 21.74 14.63
CA SER A 59 -3.49 22.59 13.60
C SER A 59 -4.98 22.84 13.88
N MET A 60 -5.53 23.88 13.27
CA MET A 60 -6.97 24.18 13.36
C MET A 60 -7.84 22.98 12.93
N GLY A 61 -7.38 22.23 11.92
CA GLY A 61 -8.04 21.01 11.46
C GLY A 61 -8.04 19.90 12.51
N GLU A 62 -6.90 19.66 13.16
CA GLU A 62 -6.79 18.67 14.24
C GLU A 62 -7.61 19.06 15.47
N HIS A 63 -7.67 20.35 15.82
CA HIS A 63 -8.56 20.86 16.86
C HIS A 63 -10.05 20.62 16.52
N LYS A 64 -10.44 20.83 15.26
CA LYS A 64 -11.79 20.54 14.79
C LYS A 64 -12.11 19.05 14.87
N VAL A 65 -11.18 18.17 14.46
CA VAL A 65 -11.34 16.70 14.57
C VAL A 65 -11.52 16.29 16.02
N TRP A 66 -10.69 16.81 16.93
CA TRP A 66 -10.81 16.54 18.36
C TRP A 66 -12.17 16.96 18.92
N THR A 67 -12.67 18.13 18.51
CA THR A 67 -13.98 18.64 18.92
C THR A 67 -15.13 17.79 18.37
N LEU A 68 -15.07 17.44 17.08
CA LEU A 68 -16.05 16.54 16.44
C LEU A 68 -16.02 15.14 17.05
N GLY A 69 -14.86 14.63 17.45
CA GLY A 69 -14.74 13.34 18.13
C GLY A 69 -15.50 13.31 19.46
N LYS A 70 -15.56 14.44 20.18
CA LYS A 70 -16.31 14.55 21.44
C LYS A 70 -17.82 14.66 21.26
N LEU A 71 -18.27 15.39 20.24
CA LEU A 71 -19.69 15.74 20.07
C LEU A 71 -20.41 14.87 19.02
N GLY A 72 -19.65 14.18 18.18
CA GLY A 72 -20.17 13.51 16.99
C GLY A 72 -20.73 14.48 15.95
N SER A 73 -21.32 13.94 14.89
CA SER A 73 -22.00 14.73 13.85
C SER A 73 -23.44 15.12 14.21
N HIS A 74 -23.97 14.61 15.31
CA HIS A 74 -25.36 14.79 15.74
C HIS A 74 -25.44 15.23 17.20
N ALA A 75 -24.95 16.44 17.48
CA ALA A 75 -24.80 16.96 18.85
C ALA A 75 -26.12 17.04 19.65
N GLY A 76 -27.29 17.10 18.99
CA GLY A 76 -28.60 17.10 19.63
C GLY A 76 -29.18 15.71 19.96
N MET A 77 -28.51 14.64 19.56
CA MET A 77 -28.92 13.27 19.91
C MET A 77 -28.31 12.86 21.25
N ARG A 78 -28.97 11.92 21.94
CA ARG A 78 -28.40 11.26 23.13
C ARG A 78 -27.08 10.58 22.74
N GLN A 79 -25.99 11.04 23.34
CA GLN A 79 -24.66 10.46 23.19
C GLN A 79 -24.42 9.48 24.35
N GLU A 80 -24.05 8.25 24.02
CA GLU A 80 -23.62 7.22 24.98
C GLU A 80 -22.23 6.72 24.59
N THR A 81 -21.48 6.18 25.54
CA THR A 81 -20.09 5.76 25.29
C THR A 81 -19.98 4.24 25.13
N ALA A 82 -19.22 3.80 24.14
CA ALA A 82 -18.75 2.42 24.03
C ALA A 82 -17.29 2.34 24.47
N ILE A 83 -16.92 1.29 25.20
CA ILE A 83 -15.56 1.09 25.73
C ILE A 83 -14.70 0.12 24.91
N HIS A 84 -15.30 -0.60 23.95
CA HIS A 84 -14.60 -1.56 23.09
C HIS A 84 -14.52 -1.01 21.66
N TYR A 85 -13.40 -0.40 21.31
CA TYR A 85 -13.12 0.10 19.97
C TYR A 85 -11.61 0.16 19.71
N ASP A 86 -11.24 0.12 18.43
CA ASP A 86 -9.89 0.41 17.95
C ASP A 86 -9.88 1.71 17.14
N ILE A 87 -8.71 2.32 17.00
CA ILE A 87 -8.50 3.46 16.10
C ILE A 87 -8.52 2.94 14.66
N ARG A 88 -9.14 3.69 13.74
CA ARG A 88 -9.06 3.39 12.30
C ARG A 88 -7.60 3.47 11.84
N LYS A 89 -7.11 2.43 11.18
CA LYS A 89 -5.72 2.34 10.70
C LYS A 89 -5.67 2.43 9.17
N PRO A 90 -4.57 2.94 8.58
CA PRO A 90 -4.36 2.86 7.15
C PRO A 90 -4.20 1.40 6.71
N ASN A 91 -4.62 1.10 5.48
CA ASN A 91 -4.51 -0.23 4.89
C ASN A 91 -3.66 -0.24 3.61
N TYR A 92 -3.21 0.93 3.13
CA TYR A 92 -2.40 1.09 1.94
C TYR A 92 -1.26 2.07 2.16
N VAL A 93 -0.21 1.94 1.38
CA VAL A 93 0.82 2.97 1.20
C VAL A 93 0.88 3.32 -0.28
N ILE A 94 0.76 4.62 -0.58
CA ILE A 94 0.87 5.16 -1.93
C ILE A 94 2.19 5.91 -2.04
N ILE A 95 3.04 5.45 -2.95
CA ILE A 95 4.36 6.02 -3.21
C ILE A 95 4.26 7.01 -4.37
N HIS A 96 4.84 8.19 -4.17
CA HIS A 96 4.85 9.32 -5.10
C HIS A 96 6.29 9.75 -5.38
N HIS A 97 6.48 10.52 -6.45
CA HIS A 97 7.61 11.43 -6.57
C HIS A 97 7.09 12.86 -6.72
N THR A 98 7.83 13.82 -6.18
CA THR A 98 7.34 15.20 -6.03
C THR A 98 7.27 15.96 -7.35
N ALA A 99 8.02 15.53 -8.37
CA ALA A 99 8.27 16.27 -9.61
C ALA A 99 8.89 17.67 -9.34
N GLN A 100 9.62 17.78 -8.22
CA GLN A 100 10.30 18.97 -7.75
C GLN A 100 11.81 18.71 -7.62
N ASN A 101 12.56 19.75 -7.25
CA ASN A 101 14.02 19.71 -7.21
C ASN A 101 14.61 19.76 -5.78
N SER A 102 13.77 19.86 -4.75
CA SER A 102 14.24 19.85 -3.36
C SER A 102 13.14 19.53 -2.36
N LEU A 103 13.54 18.87 -1.28
CA LEU A 103 12.74 18.63 -0.07
C LEU A 103 12.07 19.90 0.47
N ASP A 104 12.81 21.00 0.60
CA ASP A 104 12.30 22.28 1.11
C ASP A 104 11.17 22.85 0.25
N GLN A 105 11.27 22.68 -1.07
CA GLN A 105 10.21 23.11 -1.99
C GLN A 105 8.93 22.29 -1.76
N THR A 106 9.06 20.98 -1.51
CA THR A 106 7.92 20.10 -1.23
C THR A 106 7.27 20.43 0.10
N ILE A 107 8.07 20.64 1.16
CA ILE A 107 7.57 21.07 2.47
C ILE A 107 6.79 22.39 2.34
N ARG A 108 7.37 23.39 1.66
CA ARG A 108 6.68 24.67 1.43
C ARG A 108 5.39 24.47 0.63
N THR A 109 5.40 23.61 -0.39
CA THR A 109 4.20 23.30 -1.19
C THR A 109 3.05 22.83 -0.30
N PHE A 110 3.32 22.00 0.71
CA PHE A 110 2.30 21.49 1.63
C PHE A 110 1.82 22.49 2.68
N GLN A 111 2.55 23.59 2.89
CA GLN A 111 2.23 24.60 3.89
C GLN A 111 1.51 25.82 3.30
N VAL A 112 1.37 25.90 1.97
CA VAL A 112 0.72 27.02 1.30
C VAL A 112 -0.73 26.69 0.97
N GLU A 113 -1.66 27.51 1.46
CA GLU A 113 -3.11 27.25 1.46
C GLU A 113 -3.71 26.90 0.09
N HIS A 114 -3.23 27.53 -0.98
CA HIS A 114 -3.83 27.35 -2.31
C HIS A 114 -3.48 26.02 -2.99
N THR A 115 -2.45 25.30 -2.54
CA THR A 115 -1.98 24.07 -3.21
C THR A 115 -2.92 22.90 -2.95
N LYS A 116 -3.54 22.85 -1.76
CA LYS A 116 -4.50 21.83 -1.33
C LYS A 116 -4.01 20.39 -1.57
N VAL A 117 -2.72 20.16 -1.29
CA VAL A 117 -2.08 18.84 -1.35
C VAL A 117 -1.24 18.60 -0.11
N SER A 118 -1.14 17.35 0.33
CA SER A 118 -0.33 16.94 1.46
C SER A 118 -0.07 15.44 1.43
N SER A 119 1.05 15.01 1.99
CA SER A 119 1.36 13.60 2.25
C SER A 119 1.77 13.42 3.72
N HIS A 120 1.92 12.18 4.17
CA HIS A 120 2.31 11.90 5.56
C HIS A 120 3.82 12.01 5.74
N TYR A 121 4.57 11.59 4.71
CA TYR A 121 6.03 11.62 4.73
C TYR A 121 6.57 12.25 3.45
N VAL A 122 7.66 13.00 3.59
CA VAL A 122 8.53 13.42 2.49
C VAL A 122 9.94 12.92 2.77
N ILE A 123 10.56 12.27 1.80
CA ILE A 123 11.93 11.74 1.93
C ILE A 123 12.84 12.47 0.95
N GLY A 124 13.82 13.18 1.49
CA GLY A 124 14.84 13.90 0.73
C GLY A 124 15.77 12.96 -0.05
N ARG A 125 16.47 13.53 -1.04
CA ARG A 125 17.45 12.78 -1.86
C ARG A 125 18.60 12.19 -1.03
N ASP A 126 18.94 12.84 0.08
CA ASP A 126 19.97 12.44 1.03
C ASP A 126 19.47 11.40 2.07
N GLY A 127 18.19 11.02 2.00
CA GLY A 127 17.56 10.07 2.93
C GLY A 127 16.96 10.71 4.17
N VAL A 128 16.95 12.04 4.32
CA VAL A 128 16.23 12.71 5.42
C VAL A 128 14.75 12.40 5.33
N ILE A 129 14.16 11.94 6.42
CA ILE A 129 12.72 11.63 6.53
C ILE A 129 12.04 12.77 7.29
N VAL A 130 11.02 13.36 6.68
CA VAL A 130 10.18 14.39 7.30
C VAL A 130 8.76 13.88 7.39
N GLN A 131 8.23 13.75 8.61
CA GLN A 131 6.81 13.44 8.84
C GLN A 131 6.00 14.74 8.84
N MET A 132 5.13 14.89 7.87
CA MET A 132 4.28 16.08 7.67
C MET A 132 2.90 15.92 8.31
N LEU A 133 2.39 14.70 8.39
CA LEU A 133 1.10 14.37 9.00
C LEU A 133 1.22 13.12 9.87
N ASN A 134 0.41 13.08 10.93
CA ASN A 134 0.22 11.86 11.71
C ASN A 134 -0.44 10.77 10.87
N ASP A 135 -0.03 9.51 11.04
CA ASP A 135 -0.52 8.36 10.26
C ASP A 135 -2.04 8.13 10.33
N TYR A 136 -2.72 8.66 11.35
CA TYR A 136 -4.17 8.53 11.55
C TYR A 136 -5.00 9.64 10.92
N VAL A 137 -4.37 10.69 10.37
CA VAL A 137 -5.10 11.78 9.70
C VAL A 137 -5.13 11.59 8.20
N ARG A 138 -6.21 12.02 7.55
CA ARG A 138 -6.35 11.91 6.09
C ARG A 138 -5.49 12.94 5.37
N GLY A 139 -4.41 12.49 4.71
CA GLY A 139 -3.65 13.30 3.76
C GLY A 139 -4.38 13.57 2.43
N TRP A 140 -3.93 14.55 1.67
CA TRP A 140 -4.46 14.91 0.34
C TRP A 140 -3.43 14.64 -0.76
N HIS A 141 -3.02 13.37 -0.90
CA HIS A 141 -1.98 12.96 -1.85
C HIS A 141 -2.56 12.18 -3.05
N ALA A 142 -3.53 11.29 -2.82
CA ALA A 142 -4.08 10.42 -3.86
C ALA A 142 -4.99 11.18 -4.84
N GLY A 143 -5.78 12.14 -4.34
CA GLY A 143 -6.79 12.85 -5.13
C GLY A 143 -7.85 11.91 -5.71
N LEU A 144 -8.45 12.27 -6.85
CA LEU A 144 -9.40 11.39 -7.56
C LEU A 144 -8.68 10.12 -8.05
N SER A 145 -8.94 9.00 -7.41
CA SER A 145 -8.21 7.75 -7.58
C SER A 145 -9.09 6.55 -7.26
N LYS A 146 -8.70 5.37 -7.74
CA LYS A 146 -9.42 4.12 -7.52
C LYS A 146 -8.48 2.93 -7.51
N TRP A 147 -8.68 2.02 -6.56
CA TRP A 147 -8.01 0.72 -6.53
C TRP A 147 -9.02 -0.36 -6.17
N GLY A 148 -9.27 -1.30 -7.09
CA GLY A 148 -10.38 -2.25 -6.99
C GLY A 148 -11.72 -1.52 -6.88
N THR A 149 -12.46 -1.76 -5.80
CA THR A 149 -13.74 -1.10 -5.51
C THR A 149 -13.60 0.19 -4.70
N ILE A 150 -12.40 0.53 -4.23
CA ILE A 150 -12.15 1.65 -3.33
C ILE A 150 -11.91 2.91 -4.17
N THR A 151 -12.64 3.99 -3.89
CA THR A 151 -12.60 5.26 -4.65
C THR A 151 -12.09 6.47 -3.87
N ASP A 152 -11.88 6.35 -2.55
CA ASP A 152 -11.28 7.41 -1.72
C ASP A 152 -9.99 6.91 -1.07
N MET A 153 -8.95 6.77 -1.89
CA MET A 153 -7.66 6.24 -1.44
C MET A 153 -7.01 7.10 -0.35
N ASN A 154 -7.23 8.42 -0.35
CA ASN A 154 -6.73 9.31 0.69
C ASN A 154 -7.18 8.88 2.10
N SER A 155 -8.41 8.38 2.24
CA SER A 155 -8.98 8.05 3.55
C SER A 155 -8.47 6.74 4.15
N ILE A 156 -7.77 5.92 3.36
CA ILE A 156 -7.35 4.58 3.77
C ILE A 156 -5.86 4.33 3.57
N SER A 157 -5.08 5.36 3.21
CA SER A 157 -3.69 5.19 2.82
C SER A 157 -2.76 6.24 3.39
N ILE A 158 -1.51 5.83 3.52
CA ILE A 158 -0.38 6.71 3.82
C ILE A 158 0.29 7.11 2.50
N GLY A 159 0.28 8.41 2.19
CA GLY A 159 1.10 8.98 1.12
C GLY A 159 2.55 9.22 1.55
N ILE A 160 3.51 8.74 0.75
CA ILE A 160 4.94 9.02 0.91
C ILE A 160 5.47 9.67 -0.37
N GLU A 161 6.00 10.88 -0.24
CA GLU A 161 6.62 11.63 -1.32
C GLU A 161 8.13 11.45 -1.31
N LEU A 162 8.69 11.17 -2.48
CA LEU A 162 10.14 11.10 -2.68
C LEU A 162 10.58 12.33 -3.46
N ASP A 163 11.52 13.10 -2.91
CA ASP A 163 12.16 14.22 -3.59
C ASP A 163 12.93 13.73 -4.83
N ASN A 164 12.24 13.73 -5.97
CA ASN A 164 12.72 13.25 -7.25
C ASN A 164 11.87 13.88 -8.37
N ASN A 165 12.50 14.25 -9.48
CA ASN A 165 11.84 14.92 -10.60
C ASN A 165 11.15 13.98 -11.61
N GLY A 166 11.21 12.67 -11.38
CA GLY A 166 10.60 11.63 -12.20
C GLY A 166 11.36 11.26 -13.48
N ARG A 167 12.57 11.82 -13.67
CA ARG A 167 13.38 11.64 -14.89
C ARG A 167 14.75 11.00 -14.62
N GLU A 168 14.98 10.56 -13.39
CA GLU A 168 16.26 10.01 -12.93
C GLU A 168 16.05 8.90 -11.90
N ALA A 169 17.08 8.09 -11.69
CA ALA A 169 17.09 7.10 -10.63
C ALA A 169 16.93 7.73 -9.24
N PHE A 170 16.26 7.02 -8.35
CA PHE A 170 16.11 7.42 -6.95
C PHE A 170 17.42 7.14 -6.21
N PRO A 171 18.00 8.10 -5.48
CA PRO A 171 19.23 7.87 -4.72
C PRO A 171 19.12 6.71 -3.73
N GLU A 172 20.21 5.97 -3.55
CA GLU A 172 20.24 4.81 -2.66
C GLU A 172 19.91 5.16 -1.20
N ALA A 173 20.35 6.32 -0.70
CA ALA A 173 20.01 6.81 0.63
C ALA A 173 18.50 7.05 0.79
N GLN A 174 17.86 7.66 -0.22
CA GLN A 174 16.42 7.88 -0.24
C GLN A 174 15.62 6.56 -0.23
N ILE A 175 16.04 5.58 -1.03
CA ILE A 175 15.39 4.25 -1.06
C ILE A 175 15.63 3.48 0.24
N ALA A 176 16.81 3.58 0.86
CA ALA A 176 17.08 2.95 2.15
C ALA A 176 16.16 3.52 3.25
N SER A 177 16.01 4.84 3.31
CA SER A 177 15.09 5.51 4.24
C SER A 177 13.63 5.14 3.98
N LEU A 178 13.22 5.04 2.70
CA LEU A 178 11.88 4.56 2.36
C LEU A 178 11.63 3.17 2.93
N LEU A 179 12.56 2.22 2.76
CA LEU A 179 12.39 0.85 3.28
C LEU A 179 12.21 0.82 4.81
N VAL A 180 12.89 1.71 5.55
CA VAL A 180 12.71 1.84 7.01
C VAL A 180 11.30 2.32 7.35
N VAL A 181 10.80 3.33 6.66
CA VAL A 181 9.42 3.83 6.84
C VAL A 181 8.41 2.74 6.51
N LEU A 182 8.57 2.05 5.38
CA LEU A 182 7.65 1.01 4.95
C LEU A 182 7.60 -0.17 5.93
N ASP A 183 8.74 -0.60 6.47
CA ASP A 183 8.81 -1.68 7.45
C ASP A 183 8.08 -1.33 8.74
N THR A 184 8.28 -0.10 9.23
CA THR A 184 7.60 0.44 10.41
C THR A 184 6.09 0.48 10.19
N LEU A 185 5.63 1.05 9.08
CA LEU A 185 4.20 1.14 8.74
C LEU A 185 3.57 -0.24 8.57
N LYS A 186 4.26 -1.16 7.89
CA LYS A 186 3.79 -2.53 7.69
C LYS A 186 3.60 -3.27 9.00
N THR A 187 4.59 -3.18 9.88
CA THR A 187 4.58 -3.86 11.19
C THR A 187 3.52 -3.28 12.12
N ASN A 188 3.44 -1.95 12.23
CA ASN A 188 2.52 -1.30 13.17
C ASN A 188 1.05 -1.44 12.78
N TYR A 189 0.76 -1.46 11.48
CA TYR A 189 -0.61 -1.44 10.95
C TYR A 189 -1.05 -2.76 10.33
N GLY A 190 -0.14 -3.73 10.15
CA GLY A 190 -0.44 -5.00 9.50
C GLY A 190 -0.80 -4.84 8.02
N ILE A 191 -0.23 -3.84 7.33
CA ILE A 191 -0.57 -3.52 5.94
C ILE A 191 -0.20 -4.72 5.03
N PRO A 192 -1.15 -5.26 4.23
CA PRO A 192 -0.87 -6.35 3.32
C PRO A 192 0.24 -6.03 2.32
N THR A 193 1.07 -7.01 1.98
CA THR A 193 2.18 -6.85 1.01
C THR A 193 1.72 -6.25 -0.32
N ALA A 194 0.53 -6.62 -0.82
CA ALA A 194 0.01 -6.12 -2.09
C ALA A 194 -0.43 -4.64 -2.07
N ASN A 195 -0.56 -4.03 -0.88
CA ASN A 195 -1.12 -2.69 -0.70
C ASN A 195 -0.06 -1.57 -0.69
N PHE A 196 1.18 -1.89 -1.04
CA PHE A 196 2.24 -0.91 -1.31
C PHE A 196 2.31 -0.67 -2.83
N ILE A 197 1.73 0.44 -3.26
CA ILE A 197 1.47 0.73 -4.69
C ILE A 197 1.83 2.18 -5.04
N GLY A 198 1.92 2.48 -6.34
CA GLY A 198 2.27 3.82 -6.83
C GLY A 198 1.05 4.69 -7.08
N HIS A 199 1.23 6.00 -7.19
CA HIS A 199 0.12 6.91 -7.56
C HIS A 199 -0.44 6.62 -8.95
N ALA A 200 0.44 6.24 -9.89
CA ALA A 200 0.07 5.80 -11.24
C ALA A 200 -0.81 4.55 -11.24
N ASP A 201 -0.70 3.68 -10.23
CA ASP A 201 -1.53 2.48 -10.14
C ASP A 201 -2.99 2.85 -9.86
N ILE A 202 -3.21 3.80 -8.94
CA ILE A 202 -4.55 4.21 -8.49
C ILE A 202 -5.16 5.34 -9.33
N ALA A 203 -4.37 6.04 -10.14
CA ALA A 203 -4.83 7.15 -10.97
C ALA A 203 -4.21 7.10 -12.38
N PRO A 204 -4.36 5.98 -13.12
CA PRO A 204 -3.59 5.67 -14.33
C PRO A 204 -3.74 6.72 -15.45
N ALA A 205 -4.90 7.36 -15.57
CA ALA A 205 -5.15 8.38 -16.60
C ALA A 205 -4.61 9.78 -16.24
N ARG A 206 -4.20 10.00 -14.99
CA ARG A 206 -3.83 11.33 -14.46
C ARG A 206 -2.40 11.41 -13.95
N LYS A 207 -1.84 10.28 -13.52
CA LYS A 207 -0.59 10.22 -12.75
C LYS A 207 0.38 9.22 -13.35
N ASN A 208 1.66 9.55 -13.26
CA ASN A 208 2.77 8.75 -13.78
C ASN A 208 3.83 8.46 -12.71
N ASP A 209 3.63 8.90 -11.48
CA ASP A 209 4.53 8.70 -10.37
C ASP A 209 4.29 7.34 -9.66
N PRO A 210 5.35 6.66 -9.15
CA PRO A 210 6.74 7.10 -9.04
C PRO A 210 7.64 6.83 -10.28
N SER A 211 7.19 7.11 -11.51
CA SER A 211 7.99 6.97 -12.76
C SER A 211 8.49 5.53 -13.04
N VAL A 212 9.15 5.34 -14.17
CA VAL A 212 9.78 4.05 -14.54
C VAL A 212 11.08 3.78 -13.78
N PHE A 213 11.69 4.81 -13.20
CA PHE A 213 12.99 4.71 -12.52
C PHE A 213 12.88 4.20 -11.07
N PHE A 214 11.66 4.07 -10.55
CA PHE A 214 11.45 3.62 -9.18
C PHE A 214 11.70 2.11 -9.05
N PRO A 215 12.49 1.66 -8.06
CA PRO A 215 12.98 0.29 -8.00
C PRO A 215 11.95 -0.66 -7.36
N TRP A 216 10.80 -0.86 -8.00
CA TRP A 216 9.70 -1.71 -7.49
C TRP A 216 10.15 -3.13 -7.12
N LYS A 217 11.02 -3.75 -7.92
CA LYS A 217 11.56 -5.08 -7.60
C LYS A 217 12.30 -5.09 -6.26
N LYS A 218 13.14 -4.08 -5.99
CA LYS A 218 13.91 -3.97 -4.74
C LYS A 218 12.99 -3.87 -3.52
N LEU A 219 11.85 -3.18 -3.66
CA LEU A 219 10.83 -3.12 -2.62
C LEU A 219 10.13 -4.47 -2.42
N ALA A 220 9.73 -5.12 -3.51
CA ALA A 220 9.06 -6.42 -3.46
C ALA A 220 9.95 -7.53 -2.88
N ASP A 221 11.26 -7.51 -3.18
CA ASP A 221 12.26 -8.40 -2.58
C ASP A 221 12.34 -8.22 -1.04
N ARG A 222 11.88 -7.07 -0.52
CA ARG A 222 11.75 -6.76 0.92
C ARG A 222 10.31 -6.93 1.45
N GLY A 223 9.39 -7.44 0.63
CA GLY A 223 8.00 -7.65 1.00
C GLY A 223 7.10 -6.43 0.90
N PHE A 224 7.46 -5.40 0.11
CA PHE A 224 6.61 -4.24 -0.15
C PHE A 224 6.16 -4.23 -1.62
N GLY A 225 4.92 -4.58 -1.85
CA GLY A 225 4.37 -4.79 -3.20
C GLY A 225 4.59 -6.21 -3.70
N ILE A 226 3.98 -6.52 -4.84
CA ILE A 226 4.13 -7.79 -5.53
C ILE A 226 5.06 -7.61 -6.73
N TRP A 227 5.88 -8.61 -7.03
CA TRP A 227 6.69 -8.69 -8.24
C TRP A 227 6.62 -10.10 -8.84
N TYR A 228 6.81 -10.23 -10.15
CA TYR A 228 6.89 -11.52 -10.83
C TYR A 228 8.31 -12.07 -10.78
N ASN A 229 8.48 -13.40 -10.89
CA ASN A 229 9.81 -13.99 -11.03
C ASN A 229 10.12 -14.18 -12.52
N PRO A 230 11.09 -13.44 -13.11
CA PRO A 230 11.40 -13.58 -14.53
C PRO A 230 11.89 -14.98 -14.91
N ALA A 231 12.54 -15.70 -13.99
CA ALA A 231 13.05 -17.06 -14.24
C ALA A 231 11.95 -18.13 -14.27
N GLU A 232 10.77 -17.83 -13.72
CA GLU A 232 9.63 -18.75 -13.61
C GLU A 232 8.42 -18.22 -14.38
N LEU A 233 8.64 -17.32 -15.34
CA LEU A 233 7.56 -16.66 -16.05
C LEU A 233 6.81 -17.66 -16.96
N VAL A 234 5.56 -17.96 -16.63
CA VAL A 234 4.69 -18.81 -17.45
C VAL A 234 4.02 -17.98 -18.54
N THR A 235 4.01 -18.47 -19.78
CA THR A 235 3.29 -17.80 -20.88
C THR A 235 1.79 -17.79 -20.59
N ALA A 236 1.15 -16.64 -20.80
CA ALA A 236 -0.29 -16.52 -20.64
C ALA A 236 -1.02 -17.48 -21.62
N PRO A 237 -2.01 -18.28 -21.15
CA PRO A 237 -2.79 -19.14 -22.04
C PRO A 237 -3.63 -18.31 -23.02
N GLU A 238 -4.02 -18.89 -24.15
CA GLU A 238 -4.82 -18.19 -25.18
C GLU A 238 -6.18 -17.70 -24.64
N THR A 239 -6.72 -18.38 -23.62
CA THR A 239 -7.98 -18.01 -22.95
C THR A 239 -7.83 -16.86 -21.95
N PHE A 240 -6.61 -16.37 -21.71
CA PHE A 240 -6.35 -15.31 -20.74
C PHE A 240 -6.95 -13.98 -21.15
N ASN A 241 -7.81 -13.41 -20.29
CA ASN A 241 -8.35 -12.06 -20.47
C ASN A 241 -7.53 -11.03 -19.67
N PRO A 242 -6.69 -10.20 -20.33
CA PRO A 242 -5.87 -9.20 -19.63
C PRO A 242 -6.70 -8.09 -18.98
N ILE A 243 -7.90 -7.79 -19.49
CA ILE A 243 -8.75 -6.74 -18.92
C ILE A 243 -9.27 -7.17 -17.54
N ASP A 244 -9.71 -8.42 -17.42
CA ASP A 244 -10.19 -8.95 -16.14
C ASP A 244 -9.05 -9.09 -15.14
N ALA A 245 -7.87 -9.53 -15.59
CA ALA A 245 -6.68 -9.57 -14.76
C ALA A 245 -6.29 -8.18 -14.18
N LEU A 246 -6.29 -7.14 -15.02
CA LEU A 246 -6.03 -5.76 -14.55
C LEU A 246 -7.05 -5.32 -13.49
N LYS A 247 -8.34 -5.61 -13.71
CA LYS A 247 -9.41 -5.30 -12.74
C LYS A 247 -9.23 -6.04 -11.42
N ILE A 248 -8.88 -7.33 -11.47
CA ILE A 248 -8.71 -8.17 -10.27
C ILE A 248 -7.51 -7.71 -9.45
N ILE A 249 -6.40 -7.36 -10.11
CA ILE A 249 -5.24 -6.75 -9.43
C ILE A 249 -5.62 -5.43 -8.76
N GLY A 250 -6.47 -4.63 -9.41
CA GLY A 250 -7.06 -3.42 -8.83
C GLY A 250 -7.06 -2.18 -9.73
N TYR A 251 -6.54 -2.26 -10.95
CA TYR A 251 -6.50 -1.11 -11.85
C TYR A 251 -7.91 -0.66 -12.28
N ASP A 252 -8.12 0.64 -12.36
CA ASP A 252 -9.30 1.18 -13.03
C ASP A 252 -9.17 1.07 -14.56
N THR A 253 -9.91 0.15 -15.16
CA THR A 253 -9.90 -0.09 -16.61
C THR A 253 -10.93 0.75 -17.37
N SER A 254 -11.55 1.76 -16.75
CA SER A 254 -12.45 2.70 -17.44
C SER A 254 -11.77 3.37 -18.65
N ASN A 255 -10.48 3.66 -18.50
CA ASN A 255 -9.56 3.96 -19.60
C ASN A 255 -8.50 2.85 -19.70
N LEU A 256 -8.77 1.83 -20.53
CA LEU A 256 -7.91 0.66 -20.66
C LEU A 256 -6.48 0.99 -21.07
N LYS A 257 -6.30 1.93 -22.01
CA LYS A 257 -4.95 2.34 -22.47
C LYS A 257 -4.13 2.92 -21.32
N ALA A 258 -4.73 3.78 -20.50
CA ALA A 258 -4.08 4.34 -19.34
C ALA A 258 -3.72 3.26 -18.30
N ALA A 259 -4.61 2.31 -18.05
CA ALA A 259 -4.35 1.19 -17.14
C ALA A 259 -3.17 0.33 -17.62
N ILE A 260 -3.10 0.03 -18.92
CA ILE A 260 -1.97 -0.71 -19.52
C ILE A 260 -0.66 0.07 -19.34
N ILE A 261 -0.66 1.37 -19.62
CA ILE A 261 0.52 2.23 -19.45
C ILE A 261 0.99 2.21 -17.98
N ALA A 262 0.08 2.31 -17.02
CA ALA A 262 0.41 2.28 -15.59
C ALA A 262 0.99 0.93 -15.16
N PHE A 263 0.34 -0.17 -15.54
CA PHE A 263 0.84 -1.53 -15.33
C PHE A 263 2.26 -1.69 -15.90
N LYS A 264 2.45 -1.31 -17.15
CA LYS A 264 3.74 -1.41 -17.82
C LYS A 264 4.82 -0.56 -17.17
N ARG A 265 4.49 0.66 -16.75
CA ARG A 265 5.41 1.56 -16.03
C ARG A 265 5.98 0.89 -14.78
N LYS A 266 5.17 0.11 -14.07
CA LYS A 266 5.56 -0.59 -12.86
C LYS A 266 6.33 -1.88 -13.14
N PHE A 267 5.83 -2.74 -14.04
CA PHE A 267 6.30 -4.12 -14.17
C PHE A 267 7.14 -4.42 -15.41
N VAL A 268 6.94 -3.67 -16.49
CA VAL A 268 7.64 -3.86 -17.77
C VAL A 268 8.81 -2.88 -17.90
N ILE A 269 8.61 -1.63 -17.44
CA ILE A 269 9.58 -0.54 -17.29
C ILE A 269 10.15 0.00 -18.62
N ASN A 270 10.63 -0.89 -19.50
CA ASN A 270 11.34 -0.54 -20.73
C ASN A 270 10.41 -0.22 -21.92
N ASP A 271 9.12 -0.57 -21.80
CA ASP A 271 8.08 -0.23 -22.75
C ASP A 271 6.85 0.22 -21.98
N VAL A 272 6.32 1.40 -22.31
CA VAL A 272 5.10 1.98 -21.71
C VAL A 272 4.07 2.35 -22.78
N SER A 273 4.11 1.67 -23.93
CA SER A 273 3.08 1.76 -24.96
C SER A 273 1.70 1.27 -24.43
N PRO A 274 0.59 1.78 -24.98
CA PRO A 274 -0.76 1.42 -24.53
C PRO A 274 -1.25 0.02 -24.95
N GLU A 275 -0.44 -0.80 -25.61
CA GLU A 275 -0.79 -2.14 -26.11
C GLU A 275 -0.01 -3.23 -25.39
N LEU A 276 -0.66 -4.32 -24.96
CA LEU A 276 0.05 -5.44 -24.33
C LEU A 276 0.66 -6.39 -25.36
N THR A 277 1.98 -6.59 -25.30
CA THR A 277 2.70 -7.64 -26.03
C THR A 277 2.43 -9.02 -25.41
N VAL A 278 2.88 -10.09 -26.07
CA VAL A 278 2.81 -11.46 -25.52
C VAL A 278 3.59 -11.58 -24.20
N TYR A 279 4.73 -10.89 -24.12
CA TYR A 279 5.55 -10.84 -22.90
C TYR A 279 4.81 -10.11 -21.77
N ASP A 280 4.21 -8.95 -22.05
CA ASP A 280 3.46 -8.17 -21.04
C ASP A 280 2.25 -8.95 -20.51
N LYS A 281 1.54 -9.67 -21.40
CA LYS A 281 0.44 -10.56 -20.99
C LYS A 281 0.92 -11.68 -20.07
N SER A 282 2.10 -12.22 -20.32
CA SER A 282 2.70 -13.26 -19.48
C SER A 282 3.03 -12.70 -18.09
N ILE A 283 3.63 -11.49 -18.01
CA ILE A 283 3.84 -10.80 -16.73
C ILE A 283 2.52 -10.59 -16.00
N LEU A 284 1.51 -10.04 -16.68
CA LEU A 284 0.21 -9.75 -16.10
C LEU A 284 -0.48 -11.02 -15.58
N TYR A 285 -0.41 -12.12 -16.34
CA TYR A 285 -0.96 -13.41 -15.93
C TYR A 285 -0.31 -13.94 -14.65
N ASN A 286 1.02 -13.93 -14.57
CA ASN A 286 1.74 -14.40 -13.38
C ASN A 286 1.53 -13.52 -12.14
N LEU A 287 1.31 -12.22 -12.33
CA LEU A 287 0.96 -11.31 -11.24
C LEU A 287 -0.48 -11.55 -10.79
N TYR A 288 -1.42 -11.68 -11.73
CA TYR A 288 -2.83 -11.92 -11.45
C TYR A 288 -3.05 -13.17 -10.58
N LEU A 289 -2.29 -14.25 -10.79
CA LEU A 289 -2.37 -15.46 -9.97
C LEU A 289 -1.99 -15.28 -8.49
N LYS A 290 -1.42 -14.12 -8.13
CA LYS A 290 -1.04 -13.79 -6.74
C LYS A 290 -2.11 -12.96 -6.01
N TYR A 291 -3.21 -12.63 -6.67
CA TYR A 291 -4.37 -11.90 -6.14
C TYR A 291 -5.59 -12.82 -6.09
#